data_AF-A0A0D2QDQ4-F1
#
_entry.id   AF-A0A0D2QDQ4-F1
#
_cell.length_a   1.000
_cell.length_b   1.000
_cell.length_c   1.000
_cell.angle_alpha   90.00
_cell.angle_beta   90.00
_cell.angle_gamma   90.00
#
_symmetry.space_group_name_H-M   'P 1'
#
loop_
_entity.id
_entity.type
_entity.pdbx_description
1 polymer ?
#
loop_
_entity_poly.entity_id
_entity_poly.type
_entity_poly.pdbx_seq_one_letter_code
_entity_poly.pdbx_strand_id
1 'polypeptide(L)'
;MALVQNAKLSLSSLFQNLEGSPFCARCLLGASQKGIMDAQMAIGFKGFWASITQDLEFWTSFMHFLFTPRTDEETQTLLDQLNHCSCRMSDTKILGYHRFGRFLEQDLLARTCADVQTSSIAFFTNLFRTLSGALEGTHLKAVAKRTAVNWPTCPEDLMPFGPDKLMESIIVWSRFIPDILVFRVAAQCIRFCGSLLIPSAIESGLTRHVIDAGRHLFDRTWTTLRLRAETRRKDMGHAFAFQIDSLLEYFTDFCEEQPIESRIVMLDKYELKAVQIFSLLAYVADDPRLFLPSREASRIRLAFQGLGVYRSLRHYIDPIPTIPLFPVICEINTEKLRLEKTDEEENKAMYLLDAQQDASLSVFDPEYEVPPSFYDRIAKNTLLHIRSARFDLRCSARFCPNSIQSTGKEFQRCGRCNIAVYCSKKCQTDSWASDQFPHKVICKLLRKMVLIAGTELVFRCPNPNTYLVYPDELVALVAESWRTQKVLISELLQVAGWASYRVYPSPIAMRSECDPGYKDYEQIIEELSSRDGALSAQYLVLEKPMSSQRYDEMRSTFDKFSKTSAVDAIL
;
A
#
# COMPACT_ATOMS: atom_id res chain seq x y z
N MET A 1 9.41 33.23 -1.63
CA MET A 1 10.21 32.75 -2.79
C MET A 1 11.71 32.79 -2.54
N ALA A 2 12.33 33.94 -2.22
CA ALA A 2 13.79 34.01 -1.96
C ALA A 2 14.28 33.10 -0.80
N LEU A 3 13.52 32.99 0.29
CA LEU A 3 13.84 32.08 1.40
C LEU A 3 13.85 30.60 0.97
N VAL A 4 12.92 30.23 0.11
CA VAL A 4 12.82 28.87 -0.44
C VAL A 4 14.00 28.60 -1.38
N GLN A 5 14.36 29.56 -2.24
CA GLN A 5 15.51 29.43 -3.14
C GLN A 5 16.85 29.31 -2.40
N ASN A 6 17.04 30.08 -1.31
CA ASN A 6 18.23 29.99 -0.48
C ASN A 6 18.31 28.65 0.28
N ALA A 7 17.17 28.15 0.77
CA ALA A 7 17.11 26.82 1.39
C ALA A 7 17.45 25.72 0.37
N LYS A 8 16.93 25.81 -0.85
CA LYS A 8 17.16 24.87 -1.96
C LYS A 8 18.64 24.78 -2.36
N LEU A 9 19.27 25.91 -2.69
CA LEU A 9 20.68 25.98 -3.06
C LEU A 9 21.60 25.45 -1.94
N SER A 10 21.22 25.71 -0.68
CA SER A 10 21.95 25.21 0.47
C SER A 10 21.82 23.70 0.67
N LEU A 11 20.74 23.05 0.22
CA LEU A 11 20.54 21.61 0.41
C LEU A 11 21.09 20.79 -0.75
N SER A 12 20.95 21.26 -2.00
CA SER A 12 21.58 20.59 -3.16
C SER A 12 23.10 20.50 -2.98
N SER A 13 23.74 21.64 -2.65
CA SER A 13 25.18 21.70 -2.37
C SER A 13 25.61 20.87 -1.16
N LEU A 14 24.73 20.70 -0.17
CA LEU A 14 24.97 19.88 1.00
C LEU A 14 25.09 18.40 0.64
N PHE A 15 24.17 17.89 -0.19
CA PHE A 15 24.18 16.48 -0.59
C PHE A 15 25.33 16.14 -1.54
N GLN A 16 25.74 17.08 -2.39
CA GLN A 16 26.87 16.89 -3.30
C GLN A 16 28.22 16.81 -2.58
N ASN A 17 28.34 17.37 -1.36
CA ASN A 17 29.62 17.49 -0.64
C ASN A 17 29.59 16.87 0.76
N LEU A 18 28.62 15.98 1.06
CA LEU A 18 28.40 15.54 2.43
C LEU A 18 29.59 14.76 3.02
N GLU A 19 30.26 13.94 2.21
CA GLU A 19 31.41 13.13 2.64
C GLU A 19 32.64 13.97 3.05
N GLY A 20 32.70 15.25 2.64
CA GLY A 20 33.71 16.22 3.08
C GLY A 20 33.17 17.32 3.98
N SER A 21 31.92 17.22 4.42
CA SER A 21 31.23 18.29 5.14
C SER A 21 31.78 18.45 6.56
N PRO A 22 32.05 19.69 7.03
CA PRO A 22 32.42 19.95 8.43
C PRO A 22 31.19 19.92 9.37
N PHE A 23 30.01 19.55 8.86
CA PHE A 23 28.77 19.53 9.62
C PHE A 23 28.43 18.11 10.09
N CYS A 24 28.17 17.96 11.39
CA CYS A 24 27.68 16.69 11.94
C CYS A 24 26.19 16.49 11.66
N ALA A 25 25.71 15.25 11.81
CA ALA A 25 24.34 14.85 11.57
C ALA A 25 23.30 15.71 12.30
N ARG A 26 23.56 16.10 13.56
CA ARG A 26 22.65 16.96 14.32
C ARG A 26 22.52 18.35 13.69
N CYS A 27 23.63 18.93 13.24
CA CYS A 27 23.60 20.21 12.52
C CYS A 27 22.84 20.07 11.20
N LEU A 28 23.12 19.01 10.44
CA LEU A 28 22.49 18.73 9.15
C LEU A 28 20.98 18.52 9.27
N LEU A 29 20.54 17.75 10.27
CA LEU A 29 19.13 17.54 10.60
C LEU A 29 18.43 18.87 10.93
N GLY A 30 19.06 19.69 11.76
CA GLY A 30 18.51 21.01 12.10
C GLY A 30 18.47 21.96 10.90
N ALA A 31 19.50 21.94 10.05
CA ALA A 31 19.57 22.77 8.86
C ALA A 31 18.51 22.38 7.83
N SER A 32 18.34 21.07 7.56
CA SER A 32 17.37 20.58 6.59
C SER A 32 15.93 20.90 7.02
N GLN A 33 15.59 20.62 8.27
CA GLN A 33 14.22 20.81 8.74
C GLN A 33 13.86 22.26 9.05
N LYS A 34 14.82 23.09 9.49
CA LYS A 34 14.53 24.50 9.74
C LYS A 34 14.15 25.21 8.44
N GLY A 35 14.87 24.92 7.35
CA GLY A 35 14.51 25.46 6.02
C GLY A 35 13.13 25.01 5.55
N ILE A 36 12.78 23.75 5.79
CA ILE A 36 11.45 23.19 5.51
C ILE A 36 10.37 23.90 6.33
N MET A 37 10.55 24.01 7.65
CA MET A 37 9.56 24.63 8.54
C MET A 37 9.38 26.12 8.30
N ASP A 38 10.46 26.87 8.10
CA ASP A 38 10.38 28.30 7.78
C ASP A 38 9.60 28.52 6.48
N ALA A 39 9.80 27.64 5.48
CA ALA A 39 9.04 27.67 4.24
C ALA A 39 7.57 27.26 4.44
N GLN A 40 7.30 26.19 5.20
CA GLN A 40 5.94 25.75 5.54
C GLN A 40 5.16 26.84 6.28
N MET A 41 5.78 27.54 7.23
CA MET A 41 5.15 28.66 7.94
C MET A 41 4.84 29.83 7.00
N ALA A 42 5.68 30.08 6.00
CA ALA A 42 5.51 31.21 5.08
C ALA A 42 4.44 30.99 3.99
N ILE A 43 4.33 29.78 3.43
CA ILE A 43 3.44 29.48 2.28
C ILE A 43 2.43 28.36 2.55
N GLY A 44 2.34 27.90 3.79
CA GLY A 44 1.52 26.76 4.20
C GLY A 44 2.12 25.41 3.80
N PHE A 45 1.69 24.35 4.48
CA PHE A 45 2.16 22.98 4.22
C PHE A 45 1.98 22.54 2.76
N LYS A 46 0.79 22.78 2.18
CA LYS A 46 0.50 22.45 0.77
C LYS A 46 1.35 23.26 -0.22
N GLY A 47 1.53 24.56 0.05
CA GLY A 47 2.36 25.43 -0.81
C GLY A 47 3.83 25.05 -0.78
N PHE A 48 4.33 24.66 0.40
CA PHE A 48 5.70 24.18 0.57
C PHE A 48 5.98 22.93 -0.26
N TRP A 49 5.14 21.89 -0.13
CA TRP A 49 5.34 20.65 -0.88
C TRP A 49 5.25 20.86 -2.39
N ALA A 50 4.32 21.70 -2.86
CA ALA A 50 4.26 22.08 -4.26
C ALA A 50 5.55 22.78 -4.73
N SER A 51 6.17 23.61 -3.89
CA SER A 51 7.39 24.34 -4.25
C SER A 51 8.66 23.48 -4.21
N ILE A 52 8.80 22.59 -3.22
CA ILE A 52 10.00 21.74 -3.12
C ILE A 52 9.98 20.63 -4.15
N THR A 53 8.81 20.06 -4.47
CA THR A 53 8.70 19.03 -5.51
C THR A 53 8.97 19.57 -6.92
N GLN A 54 8.90 20.88 -7.14
CA GLN A 54 9.31 21.51 -8.41
C GLN A 54 10.84 21.67 -8.54
N ASP A 55 11.61 21.43 -7.48
CA ASP A 55 13.07 21.53 -7.53
C ASP A 55 13.72 20.21 -7.94
N LEU A 56 13.82 20.00 -9.25
CA LEU A 56 14.35 18.76 -9.80
C LEU A 56 15.82 18.55 -9.40
N GLU A 57 16.65 19.60 -9.38
CA GLU A 57 18.07 19.50 -9.04
C GLU A 57 18.28 19.06 -7.59
N PHE A 58 17.49 19.61 -6.66
CA PHE A 58 17.48 19.18 -5.27
C PHE A 58 17.16 17.69 -5.16
N TRP A 59 16.08 17.22 -5.79
CA TRP A 59 15.67 15.82 -5.67
C TRP A 59 16.63 14.86 -6.38
N THR A 60 17.18 15.24 -7.54
CA THR A 60 18.24 14.47 -8.19
C THR A 60 19.44 14.32 -7.26
N SER A 61 19.94 15.42 -6.68
CA SER A 61 21.06 15.36 -5.74
C SER A 61 20.72 14.56 -4.48
N PHE A 62 19.50 14.68 -3.98
CA PHE A 62 18.99 13.93 -2.82
C PHE A 62 18.98 12.42 -3.09
N MET A 63 18.41 11.99 -4.22
CA MET A 63 18.34 10.58 -4.61
C MET A 63 19.72 10.00 -4.91
N HIS A 64 20.58 10.77 -5.60
CA HIS A 64 21.96 10.38 -5.83
C HIS A 64 22.67 10.16 -4.49
N PHE A 65 22.58 11.09 -3.55
CA PHE A 65 23.23 10.95 -2.26
C PHE A 65 22.71 9.73 -1.47
N LEU A 66 21.39 9.60 -1.35
CA LEU A 66 20.77 8.56 -0.52
C LEU A 66 21.01 7.15 -1.08
N PHE A 67 21.02 7.01 -2.41
CA PHE A 67 21.13 5.71 -3.08
C PHE A 67 22.44 5.51 -3.84
N THR A 68 23.48 6.31 -3.55
CA THR A 68 24.84 6.00 -4.01
C THR A 68 25.20 4.61 -3.49
N PRO A 69 25.62 3.68 -4.35
CA PRO A 69 26.01 2.33 -3.94
C PRO A 69 27.11 2.41 -2.87
N ARG A 70 26.86 1.80 -1.72
CA ARG A 70 27.79 1.72 -0.59
C ARG A 70 27.81 0.32 -0.03
N THR A 71 28.97 -0.11 0.47
CA THR A 71 29.06 -1.31 1.31
C THR A 71 28.56 -1.02 2.73
N ASP A 72 28.42 -2.06 3.55
CA ASP A 72 28.10 -1.90 4.97
C ASP A 72 29.22 -1.11 5.69
N GLU A 73 30.49 -1.34 5.36
CA GLU A 73 31.64 -0.64 5.94
C GLU A 73 31.68 0.85 5.55
N GLU A 74 31.41 1.17 4.29
CA GLU A 74 31.33 2.55 3.80
C GLU A 74 30.16 3.29 4.45
N THR A 75 29.01 2.62 4.58
CA THR A 75 27.83 3.18 5.25
C THR A 75 28.09 3.44 6.73
N GLN A 76 28.70 2.48 7.43
CA GLN A 76 29.10 2.64 8.83
C GLN A 76 30.12 3.79 8.99
N THR A 77 31.12 3.86 8.11
CA THR A 77 32.11 4.94 8.10
C THR A 77 31.45 6.31 7.95
N LEU A 78 30.49 6.44 7.04
CA LEU A 78 29.70 7.67 6.86
C LEU A 78 28.91 8.03 8.13
N LEU A 79 28.23 7.06 8.75
CA LEU A 79 27.48 7.30 10.00
C LEU A 79 28.41 7.77 11.13
N ASP A 80 29.58 7.14 11.28
CA ASP A 80 30.56 7.48 12.32
C ASP A 80 31.16 8.88 12.11
N GLN A 81 31.52 9.22 10.87
CA GLN A 81 31.97 10.56 10.51
C GLN A 81 30.92 11.61 10.86
N LEU A 82 29.66 11.36 10.51
CA LEU A 82 28.56 12.28 10.78
C LEU A 82 28.20 12.39 12.28
N ASN A 83 28.55 11.39 13.09
CA ASN A 83 28.38 11.45 14.55
C ASN A 83 29.44 12.34 15.23
N HIS A 84 30.58 12.57 14.58
CA HIS A 84 31.63 13.45 15.10
C HIS A 84 31.30 14.93 14.83
N CYS A 85 31.30 15.75 15.89
CA CYS A 85 30.95 17.18 15.78
C CYS A 85 32.18 18.08 15.64
N SER A 86 32.47 18.51 14.41
CA SER A 86 33.48 19.52 14.08
C SER A 86 32.88 20.89 13.72
N CYS A 87 31.58 21.08 13.95
CA CYS A 87 30.87 22.30 13.60
C CYS A 87 31.41 23.53 14.34
N ARG A 88 31.49 24.66 13.63
CA ARG A 88 31.92 25.95 14.21
C ARG A 88 30.82 26.55 15.08
N MET A 89 30.73 26.12 16.33
CA MET A 89 29.69 26.55 17.29
C MET A 89 29.73 28.04 17.66
N SER A 90 30.81 28.76 17.30
CA SER A 90 30.87 30.22 17.41
C SER A 90 29.94 30.93 16.41
N ASP A 91 29.53 30.25 15.33
CA ASP A 91 28.52 30.76 14.39
C ASP A 91 27.13 30.54 14.98
N THR A 92 26.38 31.62 15.17
CA THR A 92 25.04 31.61 15.78
C THR A 92 24.00 30.87 14.94
N LYS A 93 24.17 30.82 13.60
CA LYS A 93 23.30 30.09 12.70
C LYS A 93 23.52 28.58 12.85
N ILE A 94 24.78 28.14 12.88
CA ILE A 94 25.17 26.73 13.14
C ILE A 94 24.67 26.30 14.51
N LEU A 95 24.88 27.11 15.55
CA LEU A 95 24.36 26.85 16.90
C LEU A 95 22.83 26.72 16.90
N GLY A 96 22.13 27.55 16.15
CA GLY A 96 20.69 27.47 15.94
C GLY A 96 20.25 26.15 15.30
N TYR A 97 20.96 25.69 14.27
CA TYR A 97 20.72 24.38 13.66
C TYR A 97 20.96 23.24 14.64
N HIS A 98 22.02 23.27 15.44
CA HIS A 98 22.25 22.27 16.48
C HIS A 98 21.12 22.15 17.51
N ARG A 99 20.62 23.30 17.98
CA ARG A 99 19.51 23.32 18.96
C ARG A 99 18.25 22.72 18.36
N PHE A 100 17.92 23.11 17.12
CA PHE A 100 16.75 22.61 16.44
C PHE A 100 16.88 21.13 16.05
N GLY A 101 18.05 20.72 15.58
CA GLY A 101 18.37 19.33 15.28
C GLY A 101 18.30 18.43 16.51
N ARG A 102 18.74 18.89 17.69
CA ARG A 102 18.59 18.13 18.95
C ARG A 102 17.12 17.86 19.28
N PHE A 103 16.25 18.85 19.09
CA PHE A 103 14.82 18.69 19.33
C PHE A 103 14.21 17.62 18.40
N LEU A 104 14.52 17.69 17.11
CA LEU A 104 14.04 16.72 16.11
C LEU A 104 14.62 15.32 16.30
N GLU A 105 15.90 15.24 16.68
CA GLU A 105 16.59 13.99 16.96
C GLU A 105 15.84 13.17 18.02
N GLN A 106 15.34 13.81 19.07
CA GLN A 106 14.56 13.12 20.11
C GLN A 106 13.27 12.51 19.54
N ASP A 107 12.52 13.25 18.72
CA ASP A 107 11.30 12.78 18.07
C ASP A 107 11.57 11.60 17.12
N LEU A 108 12.60 11.73 16.28
CA LEU A 108 12.95 10.71 15.28
C LEU A 108 13.50 9.45 15.92
N LEU A 109 14.33 9.56 16.97
CA LEU A 109 14.85 8.40 17.69
C LEU A 109 13.76 7.69 18.49
N ALA A 110 12.77 8.43 19.01
CA ALA A 110 11.60 7.85 19.67
C ALA A 110 10.80 6.92 18.75
N ARG A 111 10.85 7.11 17.41
CA ARG A 111 10.23 6.19 16.44
C ARG A 111 10.95 4.84 16.34
N THR A 112 12.28 4.86 16.49
CA THR A 112 13.10 3.65 16.35
C THR A 112 13.05 2.79 17.59
N CYS A 113 12.95 3.41 18.78
CA CYS A 113 13.09 2.82 20.12
C CYS A 113 14.38 1.96 20.29
N ALA A 114 15.37 2.11 19.41
CA ALA A 114 16.55 1.25 19.37
C ALA A 114 17.48 1.54 20.56
N ASP A 115 18.28 0.54 20.96
CA ASP A 115 19.27 0.70 22.03
C ASP A 115 20.42 1.63 21.61
N VAL A 116 20.80 1.57 20.34
CA VAL A 116 21.79 2.46 19.74
C VAL A 116 21.07 3.61 19.05
N GLN A 117 21.23 4.80 19.63
CA GLN A 117 20.62 6.02 19.13
C GLN A 117 21.70 7.04 18.82
N THR A 118 21.92 7.31 17.55
CA THR A 118 22.92 8.28 17.10
C THR A 118 22.24 9.39 16.29
N SER A 119 22.86 10.57 16.28
CA SER A 119 22.33 11.69 15.51
C SER A 119 22.31 11.39 14.00
N SER A 120 23.24 10.57 13.51
CA SER A 120 23.27 10.13 12.11
C SER A 120 22.08 9.24 11.75
N ILE A 121 21.70 8.27 12.59
CA ILE A 121 20.48 7.49 12.38
C ILE A 121 19.26 8.41 12.30
N ALA A 122 19.11 9.35 13.25
CA ALA A 122 18.00 10.30 13.22
C ALA A 122 17.98 11.14 11.93
N PHE A 123 19.16 11.60 11.46
CA PHE A 123 19.29 12.33 10.21
C PHE A 123 18.82 11.51 9.01
N PHE A 124 19.27 10.27 8.84
CA PHE A 124 18.86 9.43 7.72
C PHE A 124 17.40 8.99 7.82
N THR A 125 16.88 8.67 9.01
CA THR A 125 15.43 8.44 9.21
C THR A 125 14.63 9.65 8.73
N ASN A 126 15.10 10.87 9.02
CA ASN A 126 14.46 12.07 8.50
C ASN A 126 14.54 12.18 6.97
N LEU A 127 15.66 11.80 6.34
CA LEU A 127 15.76 11.80 4.87
C LEU A 127 14.72 10.84 4.25
N PHE A 128 14.63 9.60 4.74
CA PHE A 128 13.60 8.66 4.28
C PHE A 128 12.18 9.19 4.53
N ARG A 129 11.93 9.86 5.67
CA ARG A 129 10.64 10.51 5.94
C ARG A 129 10.32 11.61 4.94
N THR A 130 11.31 12.45 4.63
CA THR A 130 11.16 13.54 3.65
C THR A 130 10.88 12.98 2.24
N LEU A 131 11.57 11.91 1.86
CA LEU A 131 11.35 11.22 0.59
C LEU A 131 9.94 10.60 0.53
N SER A 132 9.53 9.89 1.58
CA SER A 132 8.18 9.30 1.65
C SER A 132 7.08 10.35 1.48
N GLY A 133 7.19 11.47 2.21
CA GLY A 133 6.21 12.56 2.10
C GLY A 133 6.14 13.18 0.71
N ALA A 134 7.26 13.26 -0.02
CA ALA A 134 7.26 13.72 -1.41
C ALA A 134 6.57 12.74 -2.36
N LEU A 135 6.79 11.44 -2.16
CA LEU A 135 6.21 10.38 -2.99
C LEU A 135 4.70 10.20 -2.76
N GLU A 136 4.22 10.41 -1.53
CA GLU A 136 2.78 10.36 -1.19
C GLU A 136 1.95 11.42 -1.94
N GLY A 137 2.51 12.62 -2.09
CA GLY A 137 1.84 13.73 -2.78
C GLY A 137 1.85 13.59 -4.31
N THR A 138 2.56 12.61 -4.86
CA THR A 138 2.82 12.53 -6.30
C THR A 138 1.81 11.64 -7.04
N HIS A 139 1.26 12.16 -8.15
CA HIS A 139 0.33 11.43 -9.00
C HIS A 139 1.04 10.40 -9.89
N LEU A 140 0.95 9.13 -9.51
CA LEU A 140 1.51 7.97 -10.23
C LEU A 140 1.32 8.02 -11.76
N LYS A 141 0.10 8.30 -12.22
CA LYS A 141 -0.22 8.35 -13.65
C LYS A 141 0.53 9.46 -14.40
N ALA A 142 0.79 10.59 -13.74
CA ALA A 142 1.51 11.69 -14.36
C ALA A 142 3.01 11.34 -14.50
N VAL A 143 3.60 10.69 -13.50
CA VAL A 143 4.99 10.22 -13.53
C VAL A 143 5.19 9.16 -14.61
N ALA A 144 4.32 8.15 -14.63
CA ALA A 144 4.41 7.07 -15.61
C ALA A 144 4.23 7.55 -17.06
N LYS A 145 3.55 8.69 -17.25
CA LYS A 145 3.37 9.36 -18.54
C LYS A 145 4.41 10.43 -18.86
N ARG A 146 5.34 10.72 -17.94
CA ARG A 146 6.29 11.85 -18.05
C ARG A 146 5.59 13.21 -18.25
N THR A 147 4.42 13.37 -17.64
CA THR A 147 3.65 14.64 -17.64
C THR A 147 3.56 15.25 -16.24
N ALA A 148 4.25 14.68 -15.26
CA ALA A 148 4.31 15.24 -13.92
C ALA A 148 5.12 16.54 -13.94
N VAL A 149 4.53 17.60 -13.39
CA VAL A 149 5.19 18.91 -13.20
C VAL A 149 6.08 18.90 -11.95
N ASN A 150 5.73 18.04 -11.00
CA ASN A 150 6.40 17.87 -9.72
C ASN A 150 7.22 16.58 -9.76
N TRP A 151 8.30 16.54 -8.99
CA TRP A 151 9.15 15.38 -8.80
C TRP A 151 8.41 14.25 -8.04
N PRO A 152 8.63 12.97 -8.41
CA PRO A 152 9.38 12.50 -9.58
C PRO A 152 8.66 12.84 -10.89
N THR A 153 9.42 13.25 -11.91
CA THR A 153 8.88 13.55 -13.24
C THR A 153 8.81 12.32 -14.13
N CYS A 154 9.70 11.35 -13.88
CA CYS A 154 9.74 10.05 -14.54
C CYS A 154 10.24 8.96 -13.57
N PRO A 155 10.02 7.65 -13.87
CA PRO A 155 10.51 6.56 -13.02
C PRO A 155 12.02 6.56 -12.81
N GLU A 156 12.81 7.04 -13.78
CA GLU A 156 14.27 7.10 -13.70
C GLU A 156 14.77 8.02 -12.59
N ASP A 157 14.00 9.06 -12.25
CA ASP A 157 14.31 9.97 -11.14
C ASP A 157 14.40 9.24 -9.79
N LEU A 158 13.76 8.05 -9.69
CA LEU A 158 13.73 7.24 -8.47
C LEU A 158 14.88 6.25 -8.35
N MET A 159 15.61 6.00 -9.43
CA MET A 159 16.64 4.95 -9.52
C MET A 159 17.86 5.45 -10.29
N PRO A 160 18.55 6.49 -9.78
CA PRO A 160 19.66 7.13 -10.51
C PRO A 160 20.82 6.19 -10.87
N PHE A 161 20.96 5.06 -10.14
CA PHE A 161 21.98 4.04 -10.38
C PHE A 161 21.39 2.71 -10.89
N GLY A 162 20.15 2.73 -11.35
CA GLY A 162 19.41 1.55 -11.80
C GLY A 162 18.67 0.81 -10.69
N PRO A 163 17.84 -0.17 -11.07
CA PRO A 163 16.89 -0.83 -10.18
C PRO A 163 17.58 -1.70 -9.12
N ASP A 164 18.62 -2.44 -9.49
CA ASP A 164 19.37 -3.31 -8.57
C ASP A 164 20.06 -2.50 -7.48
N LYS A 165 20.72 -1.40 -7.86
CA LYS A 165 21.43 -0.53 -6.91
C LYS A 165 20.52 0.21 -5.96
N LEU A 166 19.29 0.52 -6.39
CA LEU A 166 18.26 1.04 -5.50
C LEU A 166 17.90 0.02 -4.42
N MET A 167 17.62 -1.23 -4.81
CA MET A 167 17.23 -2.30 -3.88
C MET A 167 18.38 -2.69 -2.94
N GLU A 168 19.60 -2.84 -3.46
CA GLU A 168 20.81 -3.05 -2.64
C GLU A 168 20.97 -1.95 -1.59
N SER A 169 20.87 -0.68 -1.99
CA SER A 169 21.01 0.46 -1.08
C SER A 169 19.92 0.49 0.00
N ILE A 170 18.66 0.18 -0.36
CA ILE A 170 17.55 0.06 0.60
C ILE A 170 17.85 -1.01 1.64
N ILE A 171 18.36 -2.17 1.23
CA ILE A 171 18.73 -3.25 2.13
C ILE A 171 19.89 -2.83 3.05
N VAL A 172 20.94 -2.21 2.51
CA VAL A 172 22.05 -1.68 3.31
C VAL A 172 21.52 -0.73 4.37
N TRP A 173 20.74 0.29 3.99
CA TRP A 173 20.16 1.24 4.94
C TRP A 173 19.28 0.58 6.01
N SER A 174 18.52 -0.45 5.65
CA SER A 174 17.66 -1.17 6.61
C SER A 174 18.44 -1.89 7.72
N ARG A 175 19.73 -2.18 7.52
CA ARG A 175 20.60 -2.78 8.56
C ARG A 175 21.01 -1.76 9.61
N PHE A 176 21.14 -0.50 9.23
CA PHE A 176 21.60 0.59 10.11
C PHE A 176 20.45 1.41 10.69
N ILE A 177 19.31 1.47 10.01
CA ILE A 177 18.13 2.23 10.43
C ILE A 177 17.08 1.24 10.95
N PRO A 178 16.91 1.10 12.28
CA PRO A 178 15.92 0.20 12.88
C PRO A 178 14.50 0.80 12.83
N ASP A 179 14.05 1.19 11.64
CA ASP A 179 12.73 1.74 11.33
C ASP A 179 12.23 1.17 9.99
N ILE A 180 11.00 0.64 9.99
CA ILE A 180 10.36 0.05 8.81
C ILE A 180 10.11 1.08 7.70
N LEU A 181 10.19 2.39 7.99
CA LEU A 181 10.06 3.49 7.03
C LEU A 181 10.95 3.33 5.78
N VAL A 182 12.14 2.74 5.91
CA VAL A 182 13.03 2.48 4.76
C VAL A 182 12.32 1.60 3.72
N PHE A 183 11.57 0.60 4.18
CA PHE A 183 10.79 -0.28 3.31
C PHE A 183 9.55 0.40 2.76
N ARG A 184 8.87 1.27 3.52
CA ARG A 184 7.77 2.09 2.98
C ARG A 184 8.21 2.85 1.73
N VAL A 185 9.39 3.47 1.76
CA VAL A 185 9.97 4.13 0.59
C VAL A 185 10.22 3.12 -0.55
N ALA A 186 10.72 1.92 -0.25
CA ALA A 186 10.87 0.86 -1.25
C ALA A 186 9.55 0.52 -1.96
N ALA A 187 8.46 0.34 -1.19
CA ALA A 187 7.13 0.06 -1.76
C ALA A 187 6.62 1.22 -2.62
N GLN A 188 6.84 2.47 -2.21
CA GLN A 188 6.49 3.63 -3.02
C GLN A 188 7.29 3.66 -4.33
N CYS A 189 8.61 3.41 -4.29
CA CYS A 189 9.42 3.27 -5.50
C CYS A 189 8.87 2.16 -6.40
N ILE A 190 8.55 0.98 -5.86
CA ILE A 190 7.94 -0.14 -6.61
C ILE A 190 6.58 0.27 -7.19
N ARG A 191 5.77 1.04 -6.46
CA ARG A 191 4.49 1.56 -6.96
C ARG A 191 4.68 2.44 -8.20
N PHE A 192 5.70 3.30 -8.20
CA PHE A 192 6.02 4.20 -9.32
C PHE A 192 6.70 3.50 -10.50
N CYS A 193 7.63 2.59 -10.24
CA CYS A 193 8.46 1.95 -11.27
C CYS A 193 7.88 0.60 -11.73
N GLY A 194 6.99 -0.02 -10.95
CA GLY A 194 6.31 -1.27 -11.24
C GLY A 194 7.28 -2.39 -11.60
N SER A 195 7.10 -2.98 -12.79
CA SER A 195 7.92 -4.09 -13.27
C SER A 195 9.39 -3.75 -13.48
N LEU A 196 9.79 -2.48 -13.45
CA LEU A 196 11.20 -2.09 -13.54
C LEU A 196 11.96 -2.43 -12.24
N LEU A 197 11.28 -2.43 -11.08
CA LEU A 197 11.88 -2.73 -9.78
C LEU A 197 11.51 -4.10 -9.23
N ILE A 198 10.37 -4.68 -9.62
CA ILE A 198 9.93 -5.98 -9.09
C ILE A 198 10.99 -7.08 -9.24
N PRO A 199 11.63 -7.30 -10.41
CA PRO A 199 12.67 -8.33 -10.55
C PRO A 199 13.82 -8.12 -9.57
N SER A 200 14.35 -6.90 -9.47
CA SER A 200 15.44 -6.55 -8.56
C SER A 200 15.05 -6.73 -7.08
N ALA A 201 13.81 -6.40 -6.71
CA ALA A 201 13.30 -6.59 -5.36
C ALA A 201 13.17 -8.08 -4.97
N ILE A 202 12.79 -8.93 -5.92
CA ILE A 202 12.77 -10.39 -5.75
C ILE A 202 14.21 -10.91 -5.58
N GLU A 203 15.10 -10.55 -6.50
CA GLU A 203 16.49 -11.03 -6.53
C GLU A 203 17.28 -10.59 -5.29
N SER A 204 17.05 -9.36 -4.83
CA SER A 204 17.68 -8.84 -3.60
C SER A 204 17.10 -9.44 -2.32
N GLY A 205 16.00 -10.20 -2.40
CA GLY A 205 15.30 -10.74 -1.25
C GLY A 205 14.64 -9.67 -0.37
N LEU A 206 14.16 -8.57 -0.96
CA LEU A 206 13.57 -7.43 -0.21
C LEU A 206 12.50 -7.89 0.80
N THR A 207 11.60 -8.79 0.38
CA THR A 207 10.53 -9.31 1.23
C THR A 207 11.06 -9.93 2.52
N ARG A 208 12.16 -10.68 2.46
CA ARG A 208 12.81 -11.24 3.66
C ARG A 208 13.09 -10.15 4.68
N HIS A 209 13.72 -9.06 4.23
CA HIS A 209 14.12 -7.96 5.09
C HIS A 209 12.92 -7.23 5.70
N VAL A 210 11.82 -7.08 4.96
CA VAL A 210 10.57 -6.51 5.47
C VAL A 210 9.96 -7.39 6.56
N ILE A 211 9.90 -8.69 6.30
CA ILE A 211 9.35 -9.68 7.24
C ILE A 211 10.19 -9.76 8.51
N ASP A 212 11.52 -9.79 8.38
CA ASP A 212 12.47 -9.78 9.49
C ASP A 212 12.34 -8.47 10.31
N ALA A 213 12.17 -7.31 9.65
CA ALA A 213 11.95 -6.04 10.34
C ALA A 213 10.62 -6.01 11.12
N GLY A 214 9.54 -6.52 10.54
CA GLY A 214 8.28 -6.73 11.25
C GLY A 214 8.45 -7.63 12.47
N ARG A 215 9.20 -8.73 12.32
CA ARG A 215 9.50 -9.66 13.42
C ARG A 215 10.30 -8.98 14.54
N HIS A 216 11.34 -8.22 14.19
CA HIS A 216 12.11 -7.45 15.16
C HIS A 216 11.27 -6.42 15.91
N LEU A 217 10.33 -5.75 15.23
CA LEU A 217 9.38 -4.85 15.89
C LEU A 217 8.53 -5.59 16.93
N PHE A 218 8.00 -6.76 16.57
CA PHE A 218 7.26 -7.62 17.49
C PHE A 218 8.12 -8.01 18.71
N ASP A 219 9.30 -8.60 18.50
CA ASP A 219 10.15 -9.13 19.57
C ASP A 219 10.56 -8.03 20.58
N ARG A 220 10.88 -6.84 20.07
CA ARG A 220 11.24 -5.67 20.90
C ARG A 220 10.06 -5.14 21.70
N THR A 221 8.89 -5.05 21.06
CA THR A 221 7.66 -4.61 21.74
C THR A 221 7.26 -5.61 22.81
N TRP A 222 7.32 -6.89 22.49
CA TRP A 222 7.00 -7.98 23.41
C TRP A 222 7.93 -8.03 24.61
N THR A 223 9.24 -7.90 24.38
CA THR A 223 10.24 -7.80 25.44
C THR A 223 9.95 -6.61 26.35
N THR A 224 9.62 -5.45 25.76
CA THR A 224 9.28 -4.23 26.52
C THR A 224 8.01 -4.40 27.35
N LEU A 225 6.99 -5.09 26.83
CA LEU A 225 5.75 -5.38 27.56
C LEU A 225 5.96 -6.30 28.78
N ARG A 226 7.01 -7.14 28.76
CA ARG A 226 7.40 -7.96 29.92
C ARG A 226 8.16 -7.15 30.98
N LEU A 227 8.70 -5.97 30.65
CA LEU A 227 9.34 -5.09 31.61
C LEU A 227 8.29 -4.36 32.47
N ARG A 228 8.63 -4.09 33.74
CA ARG A 228 7.78 -3.29 34.64
C ARG A 228 7.86 -1.78 34.40
N ALA A 229 8.76 -1.32 33.53
CA ALA A 229 9.02 0.10 33.28
C ALA A 229 7.93 0.74 32.40
N GLU A 230 7.03 1.53 32.99
CA GLU A 230 5.93 2.20 32.28
C GLU A 230 6.40 3.20 31.22
N THR A 231 7.39 4.04 31.53
CA THR A 231 7.94 5.01 30.56
C THR A 231 8.44 4.33 29.29
N ARG A 232 9.17 3.21 29.41
CA ARG A 232 9.64 2.43 28.26
C ARG A 232 8.47 1.86 27.44
N ARG A 233 7.39 1.43 28.09
CA ARG A 233 6.18 0.95 27.39
C ARG A 233 5.47 2.05 26.62
N LYS A 234 5.47 3.29 27.14
CA LYS A 234 4.93 4.45 26.43
C LYS A 234 5.75 4.80 25.19
N ASP A 235 7.07 4.88 25.34
CA ASP A 235 7.98 5.18 24.22
C ASP A 235 7.90 4.09 23.15
N MET A 236 7.87 2.81 23.56
CA MET A 236 7.67 1.68 22.65
C MET A 236 6.29 1.72 21.98
N GLY A 237 5.24 2.16 22.67
CA GLY A 237 3.91 2.33 22.08
C GLY A 237 3.90 3.34 20.93
N HIS A 238 4.59 4.47 21.09
CA HIS A 238 4.76 5.45 20.01
C HIS A 238 5.58 4.89 18.84
N ALA A 239 6.74 4.28 19.11
CA ALA A 239 7.55 3.62 18.08
C ALA A 239 6.77 2.56 17.31
N PHE A 240 6.02 1.72 18.03
CA PHE A 240 5.16 0.69 17.46
C PHE A 240 4.15 1.30 16.50
N ALA A 241 3.41 2.32 16.93
CA ALA A 241 2.39 2.98 16.11
C ALA A 241 2.97 3.52 14.78
N PHE A 242 4.16 4.14 14.80
CA PHE A 242 4.80 4.65 13.58
C PHE A 242 5.31 3.55 12.65
N GLN A 243 5.90 2.49 13.21
CA GLN A 243 6.48 1.41 12.42
C GLN A 243 5.41 0.48 11.83
N ILE A 244 4.31 0.22 12.56
CA ILE A 244 3.18 -0.54 11.97
C ILE A 244 2.53 0.23 10.83
N ASP A 245 2.44 1.56 10.92
CA ASP A 245 1.87 2.37 9.85
C ASP A 245 2.71 2.23 8.57
N SER A 246 4.03 2.32 8.71
CA SER A 246 4.99 2.12 7.62
C SER A 246 4.92 0.70 7.05
N LEU A 247 4.73 -0.32 7.89
CA LEU A 247 4.57 -1.71 7.45
C LEU A 247 3.24 -1.92 6.70
N LEU A 248 2.15 -1.36 7.22
CA LEU A 248 0.83 -1.44 6.59
C LEU A 248 0.87 -0.78 5.22
N GLU A 249 1.45 0.41 5.10
CA GLU A 249 1.58 1.12 3.83
C GLU A 249 2.51 0.40 2.86
N TYR A 250 3.60 -0.22 3.35
CA TYR A 250 4.40 -1.11 2.50
C TYR A 250 3.51 -2.17 1.86
N PHE A 251 2.73 -2.90 2.66
CA PHE A 251 1.86 -3.96 2.14
C PHE A 251 0.66 -3.43 1.35
N THR A 252 0.17 -2.22 1.61
CA THR A 252 -0.87 -1.59 0.77
C THR A 252 -0.30 -1.22 -0.60
N ASP A 253 0.76 -0.41 -0.65
CA ASP A 253 1.39 0.01 -1.90
C ASP A 253 1.98 -1.18 -2.68
N PHE A 254 2.43 -2.22 -1.98
CA PHE A 254 3.01 -3.41 -2.58
C PHE A 254 1.97 -4.49 -2.93
N CYS A 255 1.08 -4.88 -2.03
CA CYS A 255 0.14 -5.97 -2.28
C CYS A 255 -1.13 -5.51 -3.01
N GLU A 256 -1.67 -4.33 -2.74
CA GLU A 256 -2.97 -3.96 -3.33
C GLU A 256 -2.81 -3.39 -4.74
N GLU A 257 -1.74 -2.64 -4.98
CA GLU A 257 -1.50 -1.98 -6.27
C GLU A 257 -0.77 -2.86 -7.30
N GLN A 258 -0.24 -4.02 -6.92
CA GLN A 258 0.49 -4.94 -7.83
C GLN A 258 -0.35 -6.14 -8.30
N PRO A 259 -0.07 -6.69 -9.51
CA PRO A 259 -0.71 -7.91 -9.97
C PRO A 259 -0.54 -9.03 -8.95
N ILE A 260 -1.56 -9.87 -8.79
CA ILE A 260 -1.51 -10.95 -7.79
C ILE A 260 -0.36 -11.91 -8.07
N GLU A 261 0.01 -12.11 -9.33
CA GLU A 261 1.21 -12.85 -9.72
C GLU A 261 2.48 -12.22 -9.14
N SER A 262 2.65 -10.90 -9.28
CA SER A 262 3.79 -10.17 -8.72
C SER A 262 3.83 -10.25 -7.20
N ARG A 263 2.67 -10.19 -6.54
CA ARG A 263 2.58 -10.37 -5.08
C ARG A 263 3.05 -11.74 -4.65
N ILE A 264 2.56 -12.78 -5.33
CA ILE A 264 2.87 -14.18 -5.02
C ILE A 264 4.36 -14.43 -5.20
N VAL A 265 4.94 -14.00 -6.33
CA VAL A 265 6.36 -14.20 -6.60
C VAL A 265 7.23 -13.45 -5.59
N MET A 266 6.84 -12.25 -5.18
CA MET A 266 7.58 -11.50 -4.16
C MET A 266 7.44 -12.09 -2.75
N LEU A 267 6.30 -12.69 -2.44
CA LEU A 267 6.08 -13.39 -1.17
C LEU A 267 6.64 -14.82 -1.18
N ASP A 268 7.21 -15.28 -2.29
CA ASP A 268 7.80 -16.61 -2.41
C ASP A 268 8.74 -16.89 -1.22
N LYS A 269 8.46 -17.99 -0.50
CA LYS A 269 9.17 -18.47 0.69
C LYS A 269 8.92 -17.70 2.00
N TYR A 270 8.11 -16.66 1.95
CA TYR A 270 7.77 -15.80 3.09
C TYR A 270 6.27 -15.66 3.31
N GLU A 271 5.46 -16.40 2.56
CA GLU A 271 4.01 -16.38 2.56
C GLU A 271 3.45 -16.55 3.97
N LEU A 272 3.82 -17.66 4.63
CA LEU A 272 3.28 -17.99 5.94
C LEU A 272 3.77 -17.03 7.02
N LYS A 273 5.05 -16.63 6.94
CA LYS A 273 5.65 -15.66 7.87
C LYS A 273 5.01 -14.29 7.76
N ALA A 274 4.59 -13.87 6.57
CA ALA A 274 3.86 -12.64 6.35
C ALA A 274 2.49 -12.64 7.06
N VAL A 275 1.74 -13.73 6.97
CA VAL A 275 0.47 -13.84 7.72
C VAL A 275 0.72 -13.89 9.23
N GLN A 276 1.69 -14.68 9.66
CA GLN A 276 2.05 -14.81 11.07
C GLN A 276 2.49 -13.49 11.68
N ILE A 277 3.26 -12.66 10.96
CA ILE A 277 3.72 -11.39 11.54
C ILE A 277 2.56 -10.40 11.78
N PHE A 278 1.59 -10.33 10.87
CA PHE A 278 0.39 -9.51 11.10
C PHE A 278 -0.43 -10.00 12.28
N SER A 279 -0.54 -11.33 12.46
CA SER A 279 -1.17 -11.93 13.63
C SER A 279 -0.44 -11.53 14.93
N LEU A 280 0.88 -11.73 14.99
CA LEU A 280 1.71 -11.37 16.16
C LEU A 280 1.61 -9.88 16.52
N LEU A 281 1.71 -9.00 15.51
CA LEU A 281 1.59 -7.56 15.72
C LEU A 281 0.19 -7.17 16.19
N ALA A 282 -0.87 -7.84 15.70
CA ALA A 282 -2.24 -7.57 16.15
C ALA A 282 -2.44 -7.96 17.62
N TYR A 283 -1.88 -9.08 18.07
CA TYR A 283 -1.89 -9.46 19.49
C TYR A 283 -1.21 -8.41 20.39
N VAL A 284 -0.03 -7.95 19.99
CA VAL A 284 0.71 -6.94 20.76
C VAL A 284 0.02 -5.59 20.73
N ALA A 285 -0.63 -5.24 19.61
CA ALA A 285 -1.43 -4.03 19.51
C ALA A 285 -2.65 -4.06 20.45
N ASP A 286 -3.24 -5.23 20.69
CA ASP A 286 -4.38 -5.39 21.60
C ASP A 286 -3.98 -5.33 23.09
N ASP A 287 -2.70 -5.57 23.43
CA ASP A 287 -2.23 -5.58 24.81
C ASP A 287 -2.47 -4.22 25.51
N PRO A 288 -3.22 -4.18 26.63
CA PRO A 288 -3.60 -2.93 27.27
C PRO A 288 -2.41 -2.15 27.84
N ARG A 289 -1.26 -2.79 28.02
CA ARG A 289 -0.03 -2.18 28.55
C ARG A 289 0.76 -1.44 27.48
N LEU A 290 0.46 -1.64 26.20
CA LEU A 290 1.04 -0.87 25.12
C LEU A 290 0.20 0.40 24.90
N PHE A 291 0.84 1.56 24.99
CA PHE A 291 0.17 2.85 24.78
C PHE A 291 0.07 3.13 23.27
N LEU A 292 -1.13 2.98 22.71
CA LEU A 292 -1.41 3.31 21.31
C LEU A 292 -2.43 4.44 21.24
N PRO A 293 -2.19 5.49 20.42
CA PRO A 293 -3.14 6.60 20.23
C PRO A 293 -4.53 6.11 19.79
N SER A 294 -4.59 5.07 18.94
CA SER A 294 -5.82 4.41 18.53
C SER A 294 -5.62 2.90 18.48
N ARG A 295 -5.76 2.25 19.65
CA ARG A 295 -5.56 0.80 19.81
C ARG A 295 -6.42 -0.02 18.85
N GLU A 296 -7.72 0.25 18.87
CA GLU A 296 -8.70 -0.48 18.05
C GLU A 296 -8.42 -0.33 16.55
N ALA A 297 -8.12 0.88 16.08
CA ALA A 297 -7.79 1.10 14.67
C ALA A 297 -6.54 0.35 14.25
N SER A 298 -5.48 0.39 15.07
CA SER A 298 -4.22 -0.31 14.80
C SER A 298 -4.46 -1.82 14.67
N ARG A 299 -5.20 -2.39 15.61
CA ARG A 299 -5.61 -3.79 15.62
C ARG A 299 -6.41 -4.18 14.39
N ILE A 300 -7.43 -3.41 14.05
CA ILE A 300 -8.30 -3.67 12.89
C ILE A 300 -7.50 -3.59 11.59
N ARG A 301 -6.64 -2.57 11.41
CA ARG A 301 -5.81 -2.43 10.21
C ARG A 301 -4.84 -3.61 10.04
N LEU A 302 -4.16 -4.02 11.11
CA LEU A 302 -3.30 -5.21 11.10
C LEU A 302 -4.09 -6.48 10.73
N ALA A 303 -5.31 -6.63 11.27
CA ALA A 303 -6.15 -7.78 10.98
C ALA A 303 -6.61 -7.82 9.51
N PHE A 304 -7.06 -6.70 8.94
CA PHE A 304 -7.42 -6.60 7.52
C PHE A 304 -6.22 -6.89 6.61
N GLN A 305 -5.04 -6.35 6.94
CA GLN A 305 -3.84 -6.59 6.15
C GLN A 305 -3.40 -8.06 6.20
N GLY A 306 -3.37 -8.67 7.39
CA GLY A 306 -3.07 -10.09 7.57
C GLY A 306 -4.03 -10.98 6.79
N LEU A 307 -5.33 -10.64 6.79
CA LEU A 307 -6.34 -11.34 6.00
C LEU A 307 -6.14 -11.16 4.48
N GLY A 308 -5.74 -9.97 4.04
CA GLY A 308 -5.43 -9.68 2.64
C GLY A 308 -4.26 -10.54 2.13
N VAL A 309 -3.21 -10.67 2.94
CA VAL A 309 -2.08 -11.58 2.66
C VAL A 309 -2.57 -13.02 2.64
N TYR A 310 -3.26 -13.49 3.68
CA TYR A 310 -3.78 -14.87 3.77
C TYR A 310 -4.64 -15.26 2.55
N ARG A 311 -5.56 -14.38 2.13
CA ARG A 311 -6.39 -14.62 0.93
C ARG A 311 -5.56 -14.71 -0.34
N SER A 312 -4.52 -13.88 -0.47
CA SER A 312 -3.62 -13.93 -1.63
C SER A 312 -2.93 -15.31 -1.71
N LEU A 313 -2.58 -15.90 -0.57
CA LEU A 313 -1.98 -17.24 -0.51
C LEU A 313 -2.96 -18.35 -0.91
N ARG A 314 -4.25 -18.21 -0.59
CA ARG A 314 -5.27 -19.22 -0.93
C ARG A 314 -5.45 -19.42 -2.43
N HIS A 315 -5.07 -18.43 -3.23
CA HIS A 315 -5.08 -18.56 -4.68
C HIS A 315 -3.87 -19.33 -5.24
N TYR A 316 -2.87 -19.63 -4.41
CA TYR A 316 -1.58 -20.16 -4.84
C TYR A 316 -1.16 -21.45 -4.13
N ILE A 317 -1.54 -21.61 -2.86
CA ILE A 317 -1.17 -22.75 -2.03
C ILE A 317 -2.44 -23.51 -1.67
N ASP A 318 -2.48 -24.80 -1.99
CA ASP A 318 -3.60 -25.68 -1.65
C ASP A 318 -3.09 -27.08 -1.23
N PRO A 319 -3.36 -27.54 0.00
CA PRO A 319 -4.04 -26.83 1.10
C PRO A 319 -3.13 -25.78 1.76
N ILE A 320 -3.69 -24.66 2.19
CA ILE A 320 -2.98 -23.72 3.07
C ILE A 320 -2.74 -24.41 4.42
N PRO A 321 -1.52 -24.34 4.98
CA PRO A 321 -1.25 -24.86 6.32
C PRO A 321 -2.20 -24.24 7.36
N THR A 322 -2.77 -25.10 8.20
CA THR A 322 -3.55 -24.66 9.35
C THR A 322 -2.63 -23.94 10.33
N ILE A 323 -2.85 -22.64 10.53
CA ILE A 323 -2.10 -21.84 11.50
C ILE A 323 -3.06 -21.11 12.45
N PRO A 324 -2.71 -20.99 13.75
CA PRO A 324 -3.49 -20.19 14.66
C PRO A 324 -3.30 -18.71 14.31
N LEU A 325 -4.37 -17.93 14.26
CA LEU A 325 -4.33 -16.50 13.97
C LEU A 325 -4.98 -15.69 15.08
N PHE A 326 -4.69 -14.40 15.08
CA PHE A 326 -5.38 -13.43 15.91
C PHE A 326 -6.90 -13.50 15.67
N PRO A 327 -7.76 -13.59 16.71
CA PRO A 327 -9.19 -13.86 16.55
C PRO A 327 -9.91 -12.92 15.58
N VAL A 328 -9.56 -11.64 15.61
CA VAL A 328 -10.16 -10.63 14.73
C VAL A 328 -9.90 -10.93 13.24
N ILE A 329 -8.74 -11.51 12.88
CA ILE A 329 -8.47 -11.97 11.51
C ILE A 329 -9.47 -13.05 11.11
N CYS A 330 -9.71 -14.01 12.01
CA CYS A 330 -10.65 -15.11 11.81
C CYS A 330 -12.10 -14.60 11.71
N GLU A 331 -12.52 -13.71 12.61
CA GLU A 331 -13.85 -13.08 12.61
C GLU A 331 -14.13 -12.36 11.28
N ILE A 332 -13.21 -11.51 10.81
CA ILE A 332 -13.34 -10.79 9.53
C ILE A 332 -13.38 -11.80 8.36
N ASN A 333 -12.56 -12.85 8.40
CA ASN A 333 -12.54 -13.85 7.35
C ASN A 333 -13.85 -14.63 7.28
N THR A 334 -14.35 -15.13 8.41
CA THR A 334 -15.60 -15.91 8.47
C THR A 334 -16.76 -15.07 7.96
N GLU A 335 -16.85 -13.81 8.35
CA GLU A 335 -17.91 -12.94 7.86
C GLU A 335 -17.79 -12.66 6.37
N LYS A 336 -16.59 -12.35 5.88
CA LYS A 336 -16.42 -12.12 4.44
C LYS A 336 -16.61 -13.40 3.61
N LEU A 337 -16.28 -14.58 4.14
CA LEU A 337 -16.63 -15.87 3.51
C LEU A 337 -18.15 -16.10 3.51
N ARG A 338 -18.86 -15.69 4.56
CA ARG A 338 -20.33 -15.74 4.61
C ARG A 338 -20.92 -14.86 3.50
N LEU A 339 -20.43 -13.62 3.37
CA LEU A 339 -20.82 -12.70 2.31
C LEU A 339 -20.48 -13.27 0.92
N GLU A 340 -19.27 -13.80 0.73
CA GLU A 340 -18.83 -14.42 -0.54
C GLU A 340 -19.67 -15.65 -0.90
N LYS A 341 -20.05 -16.50 0.07
CA LYS A 341 -20.95 -17.64 -0.16
C LYS A 341 -22.34 -17.20 -0.53
N THR A 342 -22.90 -16.20 0.15
CA THR A 342 -24.19 -15.61 -0.22
C THR A 342 -24.13 -15.07 -1.66
N ASP A 343 -23.08 -14.32 -2.00
CA ASP A 343 -22.88 -13.82 -3.36
C ASP A 343 -22.67 -14.97 -4.37
N GLU A 344 -21.94 -16.04 -4.03
CA GLU A 344 -21.72 -17.20 -4.90
C GLU A 344 -22.98 -18.03 -5.11
N GLU A 345 -23.77 -18.28 -4.06
CA GLU A 345 -25.06 -19.00 -4.14
C GLU A 345 -26.08 -18.23 -4.97
N GLU A 346 -26.16 -16.91 -4.77
CA GLU A 346 -27.02 -16.04 -5.59
C GLU A 346 -26.54 -15.99 -7.05
N ASN A 347 -25.22 -15.90 -7.29
CA ASN A 347 -24.65 -15.95 -8.63
C ASN A 347 -24.85 -17.33 -9.28
N LYS A 348 -24.71 -18.44 -8.54
CA LYS A 348 -24.94 -19.81 -9.03
C LYS A 348 -26.40 -20.07 -9.33
N ALA A 349 -27.32 -19.65 -8.46
CA ALA A 349 -28.75 -19.72 -8.72
C ALA A 349 -29.09 -19.03 -10.04
N MET A 350 -28.46 -17.88 -10.29
CA MET A 350 -28.62 -17.12 -11.52
C MET A 350 -27.94 -17.76 -12.74
N TYR A 351 -26.72 -18.31 -12.62
CA TYR A 351 -26.11 -19.09 -13.72
C TYR A 351 -26.91 -20.35 -14.04
N LEU A 352 -27.53 -20.99 -13.05
CA LEU A 352 -28.42 -22.13 -13.27
C LEU A 352 -29.71 -21.70 -13.96
N LEU A 353 -30.24 -20.51 -13.65
CA LEU A 353 -31.36 -19.92 -14.37
C LEU A 353 -30.99 -19.60 -15.84
N ASP A 354 -29.80 -19.08 -16.10
CA ASP A 354 -29.29 -18.76 -17.45
C ASP A 354 -28.93 -20.03 -18.25
N ALA A 355 -28.34 -21.04 -17.60
CA ALA A 355 -28.04 -22.33 -18.22
C ALA A 355 -29.31 -23.16 -18.50
N GLN A 356 -30.36 -23.02 -17.69
CA GLN A 356 -31.69 -23.55 -18.02
C GLN A 356 -32.34 -22.78 -19.19
N GLN A 357 -32.03 -21.50 -19.39
CA GLN A 357 -32.49 -20.72 -20.54
C GLN A 357 -31.84 -21.17 -21.86
N ASP A 358 -30.56 -21.54 -21.90
CA ASP A 358 -29.90 -22.01 -23.12
C ASP A 358 -30.38 -23.41 -23.57
N ALA A 359 -30.94 -24.21 -22.66
CA ALA A 359 -31.58 -25.49 -22.99
C ALA A 359 -33.07 -25.37 -23.39
N SER A 360 -33.74 -24.25 -23.09
CA SER A 360 -35.10 -23.95 -23.54
C SER A 360 -35.35 -22.43 -23.70
N LEU A 361 -34.87 -21.88 -24.82
CA LEU A 361 -34.89 -20.46 -25.18
C LEU A 361 -36.29 -19.82 -25.41
N SER A 362 -37.32 -20.07 -24.60
CA SER A 362 -38.61 -19.36 -24.83
C SER A 362 -39.45 -18.94 -23.62
N VAL A 363 -39.08 -19.20 -22.37
CA VAL A 363 -39.95 -18.76 -21.25
C VAL A 363 -39.11 -18.36 -20.03
N PHE A 364 -38.50 -17.17 -20.08
CA PHE A 364 -38.52 -16.38 -18.87
C PHE A 364 -39.82 -15.60 -18.89
N ASP A 365 -40.62 -15.80 -17.85
CA ASP A 365 -41.73 -14.91 -17.58
C ASP A 365 -41.13 -13.50 -17.43
N PRO A 366 -41.45 -12.55 -18.33
CA PRO A 366 -40.98 -11.17 -18.22
C PRO A 366 -41.40 -10.51 -16.89
N GLU A 367 -42.30 -11.16 -16.14
CA GLU A 367 -42.83 -10.71 -14.86
C GLU A 367 -42.04 -11.20 -13.63
N TYR A 368 -40.95 -11.97 -13.77
CA TYR A 368 -40.13 -12.30 -12.60
C TYR A 368 -39.39 -11.06 -12.07
N GLU A 369 -40.01 -10.39 -11.10
CA GLU A 369 -39.48 -9.20 -10.45
C GLU A 369 -38.21 -9.56 -9.65
N VAL A 370 -37.05 -9.16 -10.16
CA VAL A 370 -35.82 -9.28 -9.40
C VAL A 370 -35.86 -8.31 -8.22
N PRO A 371 -35.55 -8.76 -6.99
CA PRO A 371 -35.53 -7.89 -5.82
C PRO A 371 -34.67 -6.63 -6.07
N PRO A 372 -35.16 -5.42 -5.76
CA PRO A 372 -34.43 -4.18 -6.00
C PRO A 372 -33.01 -4.16 -5.40
N SER A 373 -32.85 -4.74 -4.20
CA SER A 373 -31.56 -4.85 -3.52
C SER A 373 -30.51 -5.66 -4.30
N PHE A 374 -30.95 -6.69 -5.02
CA PHE A 374 -30.08 -7.51 -5.85
C PHE A 374 -29.55 -6.69 -7.04
N TYR A 375 -30.45 -5.99 -7.75
CA TYR A 375 -30.09 -5.11 -8.85
C TYR A 375 -29.06 -4.06 -8.41
N ASP A 376 -29.33 -3.37 -7.30
CA ASP A 376 -28.45 -2.32 -6.77
C ASP A 376 -27.04 -2.83 -6.47
N ARG A 377 -26.93 -4.04 -5.91
CA ARG A 377 -25.62 -4.65 -5.62
C ARG A 377 -24.85 -4.99 -6.90
N ILE A 378 -25.50 -5.61 -7.88
CA ILE A 378 -24.85 -5.95 -9.16
C ILE A 378 -24.48 -4.67 -9.93
N ALA A 379 -25.33 -3.65 -9.90
CA ALA A 379 -25.04 -2.33 -10.45
C ALA A 379 -23.83 -1.69 -9.76
N LYS A 380 -23.79 -1.70 -8.41
CA LYS A 380 -22.63 -1.21 -7.65
C LYS A 380 -21.34 -1.89 -8.07
N ASN A 381 -21.31 -3.22 -8.11
CA ASN A 381 -20.13 -3.99 -8.50
C ASN A 381 -19.72 -3.68 -9.96
N THR A 382 -20.68 -3.66 -10.88
CA THR A 382 -20.44 -3.33 -12.29
C THR A 382 -19.85 -1.93 -12.46
N LEU A 383 -20.38 -0.95 -11.72
CA LEU A 383 -19.87 0.42 -11.74
C LEU A 383 -18.43 0.51 -11.23
N LEU A 384 -18.13 -0.11 -10.09
CA LEU A 384 -16.77 -0.15 -9.54
C LEU A 384 -15.79 -0.80 -10.52
N HIS A 385 -16.22 -1.85 -11.21
CA HIS A 385 -15.44 -2.52 -12.25
C HIS A 385 -15.20 -1.65 -13.50
N ILE A 386 -16.23 -0.94 -14.00
CA ILE A 386 -16.10 0.00 -15.12
C ILE A 386 -15.11 1.11 -14.77
N ARG A 387 -15.21 1.66 -13.56
CA ARG A 387 -14.31 2.69 -13.05
C ARG A 387 -12.89 2.17 -12.93
N SER A 388 -12.71 1.03 -12.28
CA SER A 388 -11.42 0.34 -12.18
C SER A 388 -10.82 0.18 -13.58
N ALA A 389 -11.51 -0.42 -14.54
CA ALA A 389 -10.97 -0.62 -15.88
C ALA A 389 -10.59 0.68 -16.62
N ARG A 390 -11.24 1.81 -16.32
CA ARG A 390 -10.90 3.11 -16.93
C ARG A 390 -9.65 3.74 -16.31
N PHE A 391 -9.52 3.66 -14.99
CA PHE A 391 -8.48 4.35 -14.22
C PHE A 391 -7.25 3.49 -13.95
N ASP A 392 -7.42 2.17 -14.05
CA ASP A 392 -6.36 1.18 -13.93
C ASP A 392 -5.24 1.47 -14.93
N LEU A 393 -4.02 1.26 -14.45
CA LEU A 393 -2.80 1.49 -15.19
C LEU A 393 -2.34 0.21 -15.91
N ARG A 394 -3.11 -0.88 -15.83
CA ARG A 394 -2.80 -2.17 -16.45
C ARG A 394 -3.52 -2.40 -17.78
N CYS A 395 -2.93 -3.26 -18.59
CA CYS A 395 -3.54 -3.68 -19.84
C CYS A 395 -4.84 -4.45 -19.57
N SER A 396 -5.88 -4.21 -20.38
CA SER A 396 -7.16 -4.88 -20.26
C SER A 396 -7.21 -6.24 -20.97
N ALA A 397 -6.15 -6.60 -21.68
CA ALA A 397 -5.99 -7.96 -22.20
C ALA A 397 -5.62 -8.89 -21.04
N ARG A 398 -6.34 -10.02 -20.96
CA ARG A 398 -6.09 -11.05 -19.97
C ARG A 398 -4.64 -11.55 -20.07
N PHE A 399 -4.02 -11.78 -18.91
CA PHE A 399 -2.65 -12.27 -18.75
C PHE A 399 -1.54 -11.35 -19.27
N CYS A 400 -1.88 -10.13 -19.72
CA CYS A 400 -0.86 -9.16 -20.08
C CYS A 400 -0.28 -8.55 -18.79
N PRO A 401 1.01 -8.76 -18.47
CA PRO A 401 1.60 -8.23 -17.24
C PRO A 401 1.89 -6.72 -17.34
N ASN A 402 1.71 -6.14 -18.52
CA ASN A 402 2.11 -4.76 -18.79
C ASN A 402 1.19 -3.76 -18.10
N SER A 403 1.83 -2.82 -17.42
CA SER A 403 1.28 -1.57 -16.91
C SER A 403 1.87 -0.35 -17.63
N ILE A 404 1.27 0.83 -17.45
CA ILE A 404 1.83 2.09 -17.97
C ILE A 404 3.23 2.29 -17.41
N GLN A 405 3.46 1.94 -16.13
CA GLN A 405 4.77 1.95 -15.50
C GLN A 405 5.77 1.05 -16.23
N SER A 406 5.38 -0.19 -16.56
CA SER A 406 6.27 -1.16 -17.22
C SER A 406 6.68 -0.77 -18.64
N THR A 407 5.83 -0.03 -19.34
CA THR A 407 6.03 0.26 -20.77
C THR A 407 6.51 1.69 -21.03
N GLY A 408 6.45 2.56 -20.02
CA GLY A 408 6.77 3.98 -20.13
C GLY A 408 5.92 4.75 -21.15
N LYS A 409 4.79 4.18 -21.62
CA LYS A 409 3.93 4.76 -22.63
C LYS A 409 2.46 4.70 -22.24
N GLU A 410 1.70 5.68 -22.72
CA GLU A 410 0.25 5.64 -22.58
C GLU A 410 -0.36 4.48 -23.34
N PHE A 411 -1.24 3.74 -22.67
CA PHE A 411 -2.01 2.67 -23.28
C PHE A 411 -3.09 3.21 -24.20
N GLN A 412 -3.29 2.50 -25.31
CA GLN A 412 -4.33 2.83 -26.27
C GLN A 412 -5.69 2.48 -25.67
N ARG A 413 -6.56 3.48 -25.54
CA ARG A 413 -7.97 3.24 -25.18
C ARG A 413 -8.71 2.65 -26.36
N CYS A 414 -9.62 1.73 -26.09
CA CYS A 414 -10.56 1.26 -27.10
C CYS A 414 -11.34 2.45 -27.67
N GLY A 415 -11.17 2.78 -28.94
CA GLY A 415 -11.79 3.96 -29.57
C GLY A 415 -13.32 3.95 -29.60
N ARG A 416 -13.97 2.86 -29.18
CA ARG A 416 -15.43 2.74 -29.12
C ARG A 416 -15.99 2.96 -27.71
N CYS A 417 -15.53 2.21 -26.70
CA CYS A 417 -16.03 2.35 -25.33
C CYS A 417 -15.22 3.34 -24.48
N ASN A 418 -13.98 3.66 -24.88
CA ASN A 418 -13.04 4.53 -24.15
C ASN A 418 -12.73 4.11 -22.70
N ILE A 419 -13.07 2.87 -22.33
CA ILE A 419 -12.87 2.32 -20.98
C ILE A 419 -11.66 1.41 -20.98
N ALA A 420 -11.71 0.28 -21.70
CA ALA A 420 -10.61 -0.67 -21.77
C ALA A 420 -9.36 -0.03 -22.41
N VAL A 421 -8.21 -0.33 -21.84
CA VAL A 421 -6.88 0.16 -22.23
C VAL A 421 -5.99 -0.99 -22.65
N TYR A 422 -5.17 -0.83 -23.69
CA TYR A 422 -4.29 -1.88 -24.19
C TYR A 422 -2.87 -1.35 -24.42
N CYS A 423 -1.87 -2.12 -24.01
CA CYS A 423 -0.46 -1.77 -24.20
C CYS A 423 0.01 -1.90 -25.65
N SER A 424 -0.74 -2.63 -26.48
CA SER A 424 -0.46 -2.87 -27.90
C SER A 424 -1.73 -3.22 -28.67
N LYS A 425 -1.69 -3.07 -30.00
CA LYS A 425 -2.76 -3.51 -30.91
C LYS A 425 -2.98 -5.03 -30.84
N LYS A 426 -1.92 -5.82 -30.64
CA LYS A 426 -2.00 -7.27 -30.43
C LYS A 426 -2.89 -7.61 -29.24
N CYS A 427 -2.60 -7.04 -28.07
CA CYS A 427 -3.42 -7.24 -26.87
C CYS A 427 -4.88 -6.81 -27.07
N GLN A 428 -5.13 -5.74 -27.82
CA GLN A 428 -6.49 -5.35 -28.18
C GLN A 428 -7.18 -6.40 -29.05
N THR A 429 -6.51 -6.92 -30.08
CA THR A 429 -7.05 -7.98 -30.95
C THR A 429 -7.31 -9.28 -30.19
N ASP A 430 -6.38 -9.69 -29.33
CA ASP A 430 -6.53 -10.88 -28.49
C ASP A 430 -7.74 -10.75 -27.55
N SER A 431 -7.89 -9.58 -26.90
CA SER A 431 -9.05 -9.32 -26.06
C SER A 431 -10.36 -9.18 -26.86
N TRP A 432 -10.29 -8.69 -28.09
CA TRP A 432 -11.44 -8.55 -28.99
C TRP A 432 -12.09 -9.89 -29.34
N ALA A 433 -11.26 -10.93 -29.51
CA ALA A 433 -11.64 -12.28 -29.86
C ALA A 433 -11.60 -13.27 -28.68
N SER A 434 -11.42 -12.79 -27.44
CA SER A 434 -11.37 -13.63 -26.23
C SER A 434 -12.56 -14.56 -26.14
N ASP A 435 -12.31 -15.86 -25.88
CA ASP A 435 -13.34 -16.90 -25.89
C ASP A 435 -14.42 -16.69 -24.83
N GLN A 436 -14.02 -16.36 -23.59
CA GLN A 436 -14.96 -16.26 -22.47
C GLN A 436 -15.70 -14.91 -22.42
N PHE A 437 -14.99 -13.82 -22.69
CA PHE A 437 -15.53 -12.45 -22.66
C PHE A 437 -14.99 -11.63 -23.83
N PRO A 438 -15.49 -11.85 -25.05
CA PRO A 438 -15.00 -11.15 -26.23
C PRO A 438 -15.27 -9.65 -26.10
N HIS A 439 -14.22 -8.83 -26.15
CA HIS A 439 -14.37 -7.40 -25.92
C HIS A 439 -15.30 -6.75 -26.96
N LYS A 440 -15.52 -7.35 -28.14
CA LYS A 440 -16.53 -6.87 -29.10
C LYS A 440 -17.94 -6.77 -28.51
N VAL A 441 -18.32 -7.70 -27.64
CA VAL A 441 -19.62 -7.74 -26.94
C VAL A 441 -19.58 -6.74 -25.78
N ILE A 442 -18.58 -6.89 -24.90
CA ILE A 442 -18.40 -6.04 -23.72
C ILE A 442 -18.28 -4.56 -24.09
N CYS A 443 -17.60 -4.22 -25.18
CA CYS A 443 -17.45 -2.85 -25.68
C CYS A 443 -18.81 -2.18 -25.94
N LYS A 444 -19.81 -2.93 -26.45
CA LYS A 444 -21.16 -2.39 -26.69
C LYS A 444 -21.87 -2.13 -25.37
N LEU A 445 -21.79 -3.06 -24.43
CA LEU A 445 -22.39 -2.94 -23.09
C LEU A 445 -21.80 -1.78 -22.30
N LEU A 446 -20.46 -1.70 -22.24
CA LEU A 446 -19.74 -0.59 -21.61
C LEU A 446 -20.16 0.77 -22.18
N ARG A 447 -20.25 0.89 -23.50
CA ARG A 447 -20.70 2.12 -24.16
C ARG A 447 -22.15 2.46 -23.81
N LYS A 448 -23.06 1.47 -23.84
CA LYS A 448 -24.47 1.64 -23.46
C LYS A 448 -24.59 2.13 -22.02
N MET A 449 -23.93 1.46 -21.07
CA MET A 449 -24.02 1.78 -19.65
C MET A 449 -23.48 3.17 -19.31
N VAL A 450 -22.35 3.57 -19.89
CA VAL A 450 -21.80 4.93 -19.70
C VAL A 450 -22.70 5.99 -20.31
N LEU A 451 -23.27 5.74 -21.48
CA LEU A 451 -24.19 6.67 -22.13
C LEU A 451 -25.45 6.89 -21.28
N ILE A 452 -26.02 5.81 -20.74
CA ILE A 452 -27.22 5.86 -19.90
C ILE A 452 -26.96 6.59 -18.58
N ALA A 453 -25.88 6.25 -17.88
CA ALA A 453 -25.59 6.84 -16.57
C ALA A 453 -24.98 8.25 -16.66
N GLY A 454 -24.47 8.64 -17.83
CA GLY A 454 -23.78 9.90 -18.04
C GLY A 454 -22.29 9.82 -17.67
N THR A 455 -21.42 10.22 -18.60
CA THR A 455 -19.95 10.16 -18.45
C THR A 455 -19.46 10.87 -17.20
N GLU A 456 -19.96 12.07 -16.93
CA GLU A 456 -19.55 12.88 -15.77
C GLU A 456 -19.92 12.20 -14.45
N LEU A 457 -21.09 11.57 -14.37
CA LEU A 457 -21.52 10.86 -13.17
C LEU A 457 -20.61 9.65 -12.96
N VAL A 458 -20.58 8.73 -13.93
CA VAL A 458 -19.83 7.45 -13.84
C VAL A 458 -18.36 7.65 -13.50
N PHE A 459 -17.73 8.69 -14.05
CA PHE A 459 -16.30 8.92 -13.91
C PHE A 459 -15.94 10.10 -13.01
N ARG A 460 -16.90 10.65 -12.26
CA ARG A 460 -16.61 11.64 -11.23
C ARG A 460 -15.60 11.04 -10.26
N CYS A 461 -14.44 11.65 -10.15
CA CYS A 461 -13.39 11.21 -9.26
C CYS A 461 -13.20 12.30 -8.20
N PRO A 462 -13.94 12.24 -7.07
CA PRO A 462 -13.82 13.24 -6.03
C PRO A 462 -12.40 13.30 -5.47
N ASN A 463 -11.66 12.18 -5.54
CA ASN A 463 -10.24 12.13 -5.26
C ASN A 463 -9.50 11.32 -6.35
N PRO A 464 -8.67 11.95 -7.20
CA PRO A 464 -7.95 11.27 -8.28
C PRO A 464 -6.97 10.19 -7.79
N ASN A 465 -6.60 10.22 -6.51
CA ASN A 465 -5.69 9.24 -5.91
C ASN A 465 -6.40 7.99 -5.36
N THR A 466 -7.74 8.00 -5.23
CA THR A 466 -8.50 6.88 -4.66
C THR A 466 -9.71 6.56 -5.53
N TYR A 467 -9.46 6.15 -6.78
CA TYR A 467 -10.53 5.86 -7.75
C TYR A 467 -11.49 4.73 -7.30
N LEU A 468 -11.05 3.90 -6.35
CA LEU A 468 -11.82 2.84 -5.70
C LEU A 468 -12.89 3.35 -4.73
N VAL A 469 -12.72 4.56 -4.18
CA VAL A 469 -13.72 5.18 -3.31
C VAL A 469 -14.69 5.97 -4.19
N TYR A 470 -15.92 5.50 -4.26
CA TYR A 470 -17.00 6.16 -4.98
C TYR A 470 -18.18 6.37 -4.02
N PRO A 471 -18.65 7.61 -3.80
CA PRO A 471 -19.72 7.89 -2.84
C PRO A 471 -20.97 7.05 -3.12
N ASP A 472 -21.57 6.48 -2.08
CA ASP A 472 -22.74 5.61 -2.22
C ASP A 472 -23.93 6.36 -2.84
N GLU A 473 -24.03 7.67 -2.65
CA GLU A 473 -25.05 8.51 -3.30
C GLU A 473 -24.86 8.52 -4.82
N LEU A 474 -23.62 8.58 -5.29
CA LEU A 474 -23.34 8.53 -6.72
C LEU A 474 -23.52 7.10 -7.28
N VAL A 475 -23.28 6.05 -6.49
CA VAL A 475 -23.62 4.67 -6.86
C VAL A 475 -25.12 4.55 -7.08
N ALA A 476 -25.92 5.02 -6.12
CA ALA A 476 -27.37 4.95 -6.17
C ALA A 476 -27.94 5.69 -7.40
N LEU A 477 -27.40 6.87 -7.73
CA LEU A 477 -27.81 7.62 -8.92
C LEU A 477 -27.50 6.88 -10.23
N VAL A 478 -26.34 6.23 -10.33
CA VAL A 478 -25.98 5.41 -11.50
C VAL A 478 -26.88 4.18 -11.61
N ALA A 479 -27.09 3.47 -10.50
CA ALA A 479 -27.95 2.29 -10.45
C ALA A 479 -29.40 2.64 -10.84
N GLU A 480 -29.94 3.75 -10.33
CA GLU A 480 -31.27 4.25 -10.70
C GLU A 480 -31.36 4.62 -12.18
N SER A 481 -30.32 5.26 -12.73
CA SER A 481 -30.26 5.58 -14.17
C SER A 481 -30.31 4.32 -15.04
N TRP A 482 -29.55 3.29 -14.65
CA TRP A 482 -29.56 1.99 -15.34
C TRP A 482 -30.90 1.28 -15.21
N ARG A 483 -31.54 1.32 -14.04
CA ARG A 483 -32.87 0.75 -13.79
C ARG A 483 -33.94 1.43 -14.63
N THR A 484 -34.03 2.76 -14.58
CA THR A 484 -35.00 3.56 -15.32
C THR A 484 -34.88 3.34 -16.85
N GLN A 485 -33.66 3.18 -17.36
CA GLN A 485 -33.39 2.89 -18.77
C GLN A 485 -33.34 1.39 -19.10
N LYS A 486 -33.81 0.53 -18.19
CA LYS A 486 -33.96 -0.92 -18.37
C LYS A 486 -32.67 -1.61 -18.84
N VAL A 487 -31.52 -1.25 -18.26
CA VAL A 487 -30.29 -2.06 -18.40
C VAL A 487 -30.54 -3.40 -17.71
N LEU A 488 -30.39 -4.47 -18.48
CA LEU A 488 -30.71 -5.82 -18.00
C LEU A 488 -29.66 -6.29 -17.00
N ILE A 489 -30.08 -7.10 -16.03
CA ILE A 489 -29.15 -7.70 -15.05
C ILE A 489 -28.10 -8.56 -15.74
N SER A 490 -28.47 -9.35 -16.76
CA SER A 490 -27.53 -10.14 -17.57
C SER A 490 -26.45 -9.28 -18.23
N GLU A 491 -26.77 -8.06 -18.66
CA GLU A 491 -25.79 -7.12 -19.21
C GLU A 491 -24.80 -6.66 -18.13
N LEU A 492 -25.30 -6.31 -16.93
CA LEU A 492 -24.45 -5.93 -15.79
C LEU A 492 -23.49 -7.06 -15.42
N LEU A 493 -24.00 -8.29 -15.34
CA LEU A 493 -23.22 -9.48 -15.01
C LEU A 493 -22.16 -9.80 -16.06
N GLN A 494 -22.44 -9.64 -17.35
CA GLN A 494 -21.42 -9.81 -18.39
C GLN A 494 -20.26 -8.82 -18.21
N VAL A 495 -20.55 -7.57 -17.84
CA VAL A 495 -19.51 -6.56 -17.58
C VAL A 495 -18.74 -6.86 -16.30
N ALA A 496 -19.43 -7.23 -15.21
CA ALA A 496 -18.80 -7.62 -13.95
C ALA A 496 -17.92 -8.88 -14.12
N GLY A 497 -18.40 -9.87 -14.87
CA GLY A 497 -17.67 -11.09 -15.23
C GLY A 497 -16.43 -10.79 -16.05
N TRP A 498 -16.52 -9.95 -17.08
CA TRP A 498 -15.36 -9.49 -17.86
C TRP A 498 -14.33 -8.76 -17.00
N ALA A 499 -14.77 -7.87 -16.12
CA ALA A 499 -13.86 -7.11 -15.28
C ALA A 499 -13.16 -7.99 -14.26
N SER A 500 -13.88 -8.95 -13.68
CA SER A 500 -13.31 -9.98 -12.83
C SER A 500 -12.29 -10.82 -13.60
N TYR A 501 -12.66 -11.31 -14.78
CA TYR A 501 -11.81 -12.10 -15.69
C TYR A 501 -10.50 -11.40 -16.08
N ARG A 502 -10.51 -10.07 -16.16
CA ARG A 502 -9.33 -9.23 -16.41
C ARG A 502 -8.38 -9.16 -15.23
N VAL A 503 -8.91 -9.20 -14.00
CA VAL A 503 -8.13 -9.04 -12.75
C VAL A 503 -7.71 -10.39 -12.19
N TYR A 504 -8.47 -11.46 -12.46
CA TYR A 504 -8.10 -12.81 -12.08
C TYR A 504 -6.78 -13.19 -12.76
N PRO A 505 -5.84 -13.77 -11.99
CA PRO A 505 -4.55 -14.11 -12.53
C PRO A 505 -4.66 -15.15 -13.63
N SER A 506 -3.56 -15.28 -14.37
CA SER A 506 -3.26 -16.56 -15.04
C SER A 506 -3.47 -17.71 -14.07
N PRO A 507 -3.95 -18.89 -14.49
CA PRO A 507 -3.86 -20.08 -13.66
C PRO A 507 -2.41 -20.20 -13.18
N ILE A 508 -2.16 -19.79 -11.95
CA ILE A 508 -0.84 -19.87 -11.36
C ILE A 508 -0.73 -21.33 -10.95
N ALA A 509 0.37 -21.99 -11.33
CA ALA A 509 0.61 -23.35 -10.91
C ALA A 509 0.52 -23.40 -9.38
N MET A 510 -0.51 -24.09 -8.87
CA MET A 510 -0.69 -24.24 -7.44
C MET A 510 0.52 -24.97 -6.87
N ARG A 511 1.05 -24.46 -5.76
CA ARG A 511 2.08 -25.14 -4.99
C ARG A 511 1.43 -26.02 -3.94
N SER A 512 1.92 -27.25 -3.84
CA SER A 512 1.58 -28.17 -2.76
C SER A 512 2.39 -27.91 -1.48
N GLU A 513 3.49 -27.15 -1.60
CA GLU A 513 4.44 -26.91 -0.50
C GLU A 513 4.62 -25.41 -0.25
N CYS A 514 4.51 -25.04 1.02
CA CYS A 514 4.79 -23.69 1.54
C CYS A 514 6.00 -23.77 2.48
N ASP A 515 6.86 -22.76 2.45
CA ASP A 515 7.96 -22.68 3.39
C ASP A 515 7.44 -22.57 4.83
N PRO A 516 8.13 -23.21 5.80
CA PRO A 516 7.68 -23.22 7.17
C PRO A 516 7.67 -21.79 7.74
N GLY A 517 6.68 -21.54 8.59
CA GLY A 517 6.56 -20.31 9.35
C GLY A 517 7.65 -20.16 10.41
N TYR A 518 7.47 -19.24 11.34
CA TYR A 518 8.36 -19.14 12.49
C TYR A 518 8.23 -20.37 13.38
N LYS A 519 9.38 -20.97 13.76
CA LYS A 519 9.42 -22.19 14.58
C LYS A 519 8.85 -22.00 15.98
N ASP A 520 8.91 -20.78 16.49
CA ASP A 520 8.43 -20.38 17.82
C ASP A 520 7.03 -19.77 17.80
N TYR A 521 6.36 -19.75 16.64
CA TYR A 521 5.07 -19.07 16.47
C TYR A 521 4.00 -19.62 17.41
N GLU A 522 3.78 -20.94 17.43
CA GLU A 522 2.73 -21.55 18.26
C GLU A 522 2.96 -21.32 19.75
N GLN A 523 4.21 -21.43 20.22
CA GLN A 523 4.58 -21.15 21.60
C GLN A 523 4.28 -19.69 21.97
N ILE A 524 4.60 -18.74 21.08
CA ILE A 524 4.35 -17.31 21.31
C ILE A 524 2.84 -17.04 21.36
N ILE A 525 2.08 -17.64 20.45
CA ILE A 525 0.62 -17.50 20.40
C ILE A 525 -0.03 -18.08 21.66
N GLU A 526 0.41 -19.24 22.12
CA GLU A 526 -0.06 -19.85 23.37
C GLU A 526 0.16 -18.91 24.57
N GLU A 527 1.35 -18.31 24.69
CA GLU A 527 1.64 -17.35 25.76
C GLU A 527 0.81 -16.06 25.65
N LEU A 528 0.60 -15.55 24.43
CA LEU A 528 -0.21 -14.35 24.20
C LEU A 528 -1.68 -14.62 24.57
N SER A 529 -2.22 -15.75 24.13
CA SER A 529 -3.59 -16.17 24.37
C SER A 529 -3.87 -16.57 25.81
N SER A 530 -2.90 -17.07 26.57
CA SER A 530 -3.11 -17.46 27.96
C SER A 530 -3.30 -16.27 28.91
N ARG A 531 -2.98 -15.05 28.46
CA ARG A 531 -3.06 -13.83 29.29
C ARG A 531 -4.46 -13.24 29.36
N ASP A 532 -5.25 -13.41 28.30
CA ASP A 532 -6.62 -12.95 28.22
C ASP A 532 -7.46 -14.02 27.51
N GLY A 533 -8.44 -14.60 28.22
CA GLY A 533 -9.32 -15.62 27.68
C GLY A 533 -10.11 -15.15 26.44
N ALA A 534 -10.32 -13.83 26.29
CA ALA A 534 -10.95 -13.25 25.10
C ALA A 534 -10.05 -13.30 23.85
N LEU A 535 -8.73 -13.47 24.03
CA LEU A 535 -7.72 -13.53 22.97
C LEU A 535 -7.27 -14.97 22.67
N SER A 536 -8.07 -15.96 23.03
CA SER A 536 -7.81 -17.36 22.68
C SER A 536 -7.59 -17.50 21.17
N ALA A 537 -6.43 -18.04 20.79
CA ALA A 537 -6.04 -18.17 19.40
C ALA A 537 -7.08 -18.97 18.63
N GLN A 538 -7.46 -18.47 17.47
CA GLN A 538 -8.43 -19.11 16.61
C GLN A 538 -7.72 -19.65 15.38
N TYR A 539 -7.97 -20.90 15.08
CA TYR A 539 -7.63 -21.45 13.77
C TYR A 539 -8.67 -20.98 12.77
N LEU A 540 -8.26 -20.78 11.52
CA LEU A 540 -9.20 -20.60 10.42
C LEU A 540 -9.93 -21.92 10.10
N VAL A 541 -10.75 -22.36 11.04
CA VAL A 541 -11.79 -23.35 10.85
C VAL A 541 -13.09 -22.58 10.65
N LEU A 542 -13.95 -23.03 9.75
CA LEU A 542 -15.25 -22.40 9.45
C LEU A 542 -16.21 -22.51 10.64
N GLU A 543 -15.97 -21.79 11.73
CA GLU A 543 -16.86 -21.79 12.89
C GLU A 543 -17.26 -20.38 13.35
N LYS A 544 -18.52 -20.31 13.78
CA LYS A 544 -19.35 -19.17 14.24
C LYS A 544 -19.11 -17.82 13.54
N PRO A 545 -20.01 -17.41 12.63
CA PRO A 545 -19.94 -16.08 12.02
C PRO A 545 -20.12 -14.95 13.04
N MET A 546 -19.39 -13.86 12.84
CA MET A 546 -19.59 -12.58 13.53
C MET A 546 -20.92 -11.96 13.08
N SER A 547 -21.54 -11.09 13.88
CA SER A 547 -22.72 -10.35 13.43
C SER A 547 -22.35 -9.35 12.33
N SER A 548 -23.22 -9.20 11.32
CA SER A 548 -23.02 -8.22 10.22
C SER A 548 -22.78 -6.81 10.75
N GLN A 549 -23.48 -6.41 11.82
CA GLN A 549 -23.33 -5.09 12.45
C GLN A 549 -21.89 -4.86 12.94
N ARG A 550 -21.30 -5.83 13.66
CA ARG A 550 -19.93 -5.68 14.17
C ARG A 550 -18.90 -5.62 13.02
N TYR A 551 -19.14 -6.36 11.94
CA TYR A 551 -18.32 -6.27 10.73
C TYR A 551 -18.39 -4.88 10.09
N ASP A 552 -19.60 -4.33 9.94
CA ASP A 552 -19.79 -3.01 9.36
C ASP A 552 -19.16 -1.91 10.24
N GLU A 553 -19.25 -2.03 11.56
CA GLU A 553 -18.55 -1.15 12.53
C GLU A 553 -17.02 -1.22 12.36
N MET A 554 -16.47 -2.43 12.26
CA MET A 554 -15.03 -2.62 12.03
C MET A 554 -14.58 -2.09 10.67
N ARG A 555 -15.37 -2.32 9.62
CA ARG A 555 -15.09 -1.82 8.28
C ARG A 555 -15.17 -0.30 8.22
N SER A 556 -16.19 0.30 8.84
CA SER A 556 -16.32 1.75 8.98
C SER A 556 -15.12 2.35 9.71
N THR A 557 -14.66 1.68 10.78
CA THR A 557 -13.44 2.04 11.50
C THR A 557 -12.23 1.99 10.59
N PHE A 558 -12.03 0.88 9.87
CA PHE A 558 -10.95 0.74 8.88
C PHE A 558 -11.01 1.83 7.79
N ASP A 559 -12.18 2.12 7.22
CA ASP A 559 -12.37 3.13 6.18
C ASP A 559 -12.15 4.56 6.70
N LYS A 560 -12.46 4.84 7.97
CA LYS A 560 -12.19 6.12 8.62
C LYS A 560 -10.69 6.33 8.82
N PHE A 561 -9.98 5.29 9.29
CA PHE A 561 -8.55 5.38 9.60
C PHE A 561 -7.64 5.17 8.39
N SER A 562 -8.05 4.45 7.36
CA SER A 562 -7.30 4.39 6.09
C SER A 562 -7.26 5.74 5.37
N LYS A 563 -8.24 6.62 5.64
CA LYS A 563 -8.31 7.98 5.09
C LYS A 563 -7.57 9.04 5.92
N THR A 564 -7.19 8.70 7.15
CA THR A 564 -6.55 9.64 8.08
C THR A 564 -5.17 9.07 8.38
N SER A 565 -4.09 9.72 7.91
CA SER A 565 -2.75 9.21 8.21
C SER A 565 -2.58 9.13 9.73
N ALA A 566 -1.86 8.12 10.24
CA ALA A 566 -1.62 8.04 11.68
C ALA A 566 -0.92 9.31 12.22
N VAL A 567 -0.18 9.99 11.34
CA VAL A 567 0.46 11.28 11.60
C VAL A 567 -0.57 12.39 11.87
N ASP A 568 -1.65 12.48 11.09
CA ASP A 568 -2.71 13.49 11.29
C ASP A 568 -3.56 13.23 12.55
N ALA A 569 -3.53 12.00 13.08
CA ALA A 569 -4.22 11.64 14.32
C ALA A 569 -3.35 11.79 15.58
N ILE A 570 -2.02 11.85 15.42
CA ILE A 570 -1.05 12.03 16.52
C ILE A 570 -0.73 13.52 16.72
N LEU A 571 -0.71 14.30 15.64
CA LEU A 571 -0.65 15.77 15.67
C LEU A 571 -2.00 16.35 16.12
#